data_AF-A0A7S2RSY6-F1
#
_entry.id   AF-A0A7S2RSY6-F1
#
_cell.length_a   1.000
_cell.length_b   1.000
_cell.length_c   1.000
_cell.angle_alpha   90.00
_cell.angle_beta   90.00
_cell.angle_gamma   90.00
#
_symmetry.space_group_name_H-M   'P 1'
#
loop_
_entity.id
_entity.type
_entity.pdbx_description
1 polymer ?
#
loop_
_entity_poly.entity_id
_entity_poly.type
_entity_poly.pdbx_seq_one_letter_code
_entity_poly.pdbx_strand_id
1 'polypeptide(L)'
;VRRRREILAQLPSMFVDPMEKLLGFCGAQLGLDIPLLGVKAFPFGTCTVVTPPSEGPDMEVDIISNSGDNSQPMAPVVITVGGIRVQSGYMKDKQMAARPVLHMSASVDLRCATVYEAKQLFERLQQLMKEPALLDKYISPPTEAKLRRAPGSSSSSS
;
A
#
# COMPACT_ATOMS: atom_id res chain seq x y z
N VAL A 1 1.07 17.81 8.40
CA VAL A 1 2.26 18.25 7.62
C VAL A 1 2.58 19.74 7.81
N ARG A 2 1.65 20.69 7.60
CA ARG A 2 1.93 22.15 7.81
C ARG A 2 2.33 22.50 9.26
N ARG A 3 1.55 22.09 10.27
CA ARG A 3 1.87 22.31 11.70
C ARG A 3 3.21 21.71 12.16
N ARG A 4 3.61 20.56 11.61
CA ARG A 4 4.90 19.92 11.91
C ARG A 4 6.07 20.83 11.49
N ARG A 5 5.97 21.50 10.35
CA ARG A 5 6.98 22.47 9.89
C ARG A 5 7.02 23.73 10.74
N GLU A 6 5.88 24.20 11.24
CA GLU A 6 5.80 25.36 12.12
C GLU A 6 6.44 25.09 13.49
N ILE A 7 6.20 23.90 14.06
CA ILE A 7 6.81 23.48 15.33
C ILE A 7 8.32 23.28 15.16
N LEU A 8 8.75 22.61 14.08
CA LEU A 8 10.18 22.38 13.82
C LEU A 8 10.93 23.67 13.48
N ALA A 9 10.26 24.67 12.89
CA ALA A 9 10.85 25.99 12.64
C ALA A 9 11.08 26.81 13.93
N GLN A 10 10.44 26.43 15.05
CA GLN A 10 10.66 27.04 16.36
C GLN A 10 11.76 26.34 17.17
N LEU A 11 12.25 25.18 16.73
CA LEU A 11 13.35 24.47 17.39
C LEU A 11 14.73 24.92 16.86
N PRO A 12 15.78 24.91 17.72
CA PRO A 12 17.15 25.10 17.27
C PRO A 12 17.52 24.05 16.22
N SER A 13 18.21 24.45 15.15
CA SER A 13 18.55 23.58 14.01
C SER A 13 19.25 22.27 14.38
N MET A 14 19.99 22.25 15.49
CA MET A 14 20.66 21.04 16.01
C MET A 14 19.70 19.93 16.46
N PHE A 15 18.45 20.24 16.80
CA PHE A 15 17.47 19.26 17.29
C PHE A 15 16.43 18.85 16.25
N VAL A 16 16.42 19.49 15.08
CA VAL A 16 15.41 19.22 14.03
C VAL A 16 15.54 17.79 13.51
N ASP A 17 16.73 17.38 13.09
CA ASP A 17 16.98 16.04 12.54
C ASP A 17 16.65 14.89 13.51
N PRO A 18 17.10 14.89 14.79
CA PRO A 18 16.75 13.82 15.73
C PRO A 18 15.26 13.82 16.08
N MET A 19 14.63 15.00 16.24
CA MET A 19 13.17 15.07 16.46
C MET A 19 12.41 14.52 15.27
N GLU A 20 12.81 14.84 14.03
CA GLU A 20 12.14 14.32 12.84
C GLU A 20 12.23 12.81 12.71
N LYS A 21 13.40 12.22 13.04
CA LYS A 21 13.59 10.78 13.08
C LYS A 21 12.74 10.13 14.17
N LEU A 22 12.69 10.72 15.35
CA LEU A 22 11.94 10.18 16.49
C LEU A 22 10.41 10.27 16.26
N LEU A 23 9.93 11.40 15.74
CA LEU A 23 8.54 11.59 15.34
C LEU A 23 8.15 10.69 14.17
N GLY A 24 9.06 10.49 13.21
CA GLY A 24 8.92 9.54 12.12
C GLY A 24 8.80 8.11 12.65
N PHE A 25 9.69 7.70 13.55
CA PHE A 25 9.67 6.38 14.19
C PHE A 25 8.37 6.15 15.00
N CYS A 26 7.94 7.12 15.80
CA CYS A 26 6.70 7.03 16.57
C CYS A 26 5.45 6.93 15.69
N GLY A 27 5.38 7.69 14.60
CA GLY A 27 4.24 7.62 13.68
C GLY A 27 4.25 6.38 12.79
N ALA A 28 5.44 5.92 12.38
CA ALA A 28 5.61 4.85 11.39
C ALA A 28 5.67 3.45 12.00
N GLN A 29 6.50 3.26 13.03
CA GLN A 29 6.73 1.95 13.62
C GLN A 29 5.79 1.66 14.79
N LEU A 30 5.48 2.68 15.61
CA LEU A 30 4.59 2.53 16.77
C LEU A 30 3.12 2.82 16.45
N GLY A 31 2.82 3.39 15.27
CA GLY A 31 1.45 3.70 14.87
C GLY A 31 0.75 4.70 15.80
N LEU A 32 1.50 5.57 16.48
CA LEU A 32 0.94 6.54 17.43
C LEU A 32 0.38 7.75 16.68
N ASP A 33 -0.88 8.07 16.94
CA ASP A 33 -1.50 9.32 16.49
C ASP A 33 -1.34 10.39 17.58
N ILE A 34 -0.46 11.35 17.35
CA ILE A 34 -0.25 12.49 18.25
C ILE A 34 -0.60 13.75 17.47
N PRO A 35 -1.90 14.10 17.40
CA PRO A 35 -2.38 15.23 16.60
C PRO A 35 -1.80 16.58 17.06
N LEU A 36 -1.36 16.68 18.32
CA LEU A 36 -0.73 17.88 18.89
C LEU A 36 0.65 18.16 18.27
N LEU A 37 1.44 17.12 17.98
CA LEU A 37 2.76 17.24 17.33
C LEU A 37 2.69 17.07 15.81
N GLY A 38 1.50 16.85 15.25
CA GLY A 38 1.30 16.62 13.82
C GLY A 38 1.85 15.27 13.34
N VAL A 39 2.05 14.32 14.25
CA VAL A 39 2.39 12.92 13.95
C VAL A 39 1.11 12.17 13.66
N LYS A 40 1.00 11.61 12.46
CA LYS A 40 -0.09 10.69 12.09
C LYS A 40 0.42 9.26 12.20
N ALA A 41 -0.41 8.37 12.73
CA ALA A 41 -0.21 6.94 12.62
C ALA A 41 -0.19 6.52 11.15
N PHE A 42 0.80 5.72 10.74
CA PHE A 42 0.96 5.19 9.38
C PHE A 42 0.78 6.26 8.28
N PRO A 43 1.67 7.26 8.20
CA PRO A 43 1.48 8.39 7.30
C PRO A 43 1.43 8.00 5.80
N PHE A 44 1.90 6.80 5.45
CA PHE A 44 1.89 6.23 4.11
C PHE A 44 0.86 5.10 3.93
N GLY A 45 0.08 4.77 4.96
CA GLY A 45 -0.87 3.65 4.93
C GLY A 45 -0.21 2.27 4.93
N THR A 46 -0.98 1.25 4.58
CA THR A 46 -0.55 -0.16 4.54
C THR A 46 0.01 -0.59 3.19
N CYS A 47 -0.42 0.07 2.11
CA CYS A 47 0.03 -0.20 0.75
C CYS A 47 0.19 1.12 -0.01
N THR A 48 1.37 1.33 -0.58
CA THR A 48 1.64 2.46 -1.48
C THR A 48 1.70 1.95 -2.91
N VAL A 49 0.88 2.52 -3.79
CA VAL A 49 0.95 2.27 -5.23
C VAL A 49 1.65 3.45 -5.89
N VAL A 50 2.76 3.19 -6.56
CA VAL A 50 3.54 4.18 -7.30
C VAL A 50 3.36 3.91 -8.79
N THR A 51 2.97 4.95 -9.53
CA THR A 51 2.89 4.90 -10.99
C THR A 51 3.89 5.92 -11.53
N PRO A 52 5.04 5.49 -12.09
CA PRO A 52 5.98 6.40 -12.71
C PRO A 52 5.32 7.06 -13.94
N PRO A 53 5.69 8.31 -14.27
CA PRO A 53 5.18 8.99 -15.45
C PRO A 53 5.59 8.20 -16.70
N SER A 54 4.61 7.81 -17.51
CA SER A 54 4.79 6.95 -18.69
C SER A 54 5.30 7.69 -19.94
N GLU A 55 5.97 8.83 -19.78
CA GLU A 55 6.51 9.62 -20.89
C GLU A 55 8.00 9.28 -21.11
N GLY A 56 8.29 8.16 -21.79
CA GLY A 56 9.67 7.82 -22.15
C GLY A 56 9.91 6.38 -22.60
N PRO A 57 11.00 6.13 -23.37
CA PRO A 57 11.23 4.88 -24.09
C PRO A 57 11.49 3.69 -23.16
N ASP A 58 10.89 2.53 -23.48
CA ASP A 58 11.20 1.09 -23.21
C ASP A 58 12.04 0.64 -21.98
N MET A 59 12.43 1.50 -21.07
CA MET A 59 13.14 1.23 -19.83
C MET A 59 12.39 1.92 -18.70
N GLU A 60 11.53 1.15 -18.05
CA GLU A 60 10.94 1.57 -16.79
C GLU A 60 11.96 1.27 -15.70
N VAL A 61 12.48 2.33 -15.10
CA VAL A 61 13.31 2.21 -13.91
C VAL A 61 12.36 2.17 -12.72
N ASP A 62 12.07 0.96 -12.24
CA ASP A 62 11.32 0.77 -11.01
C ASP A 62 12.21 1.12 -9.82
N ILE A 63 12.14 2.38 -9.38
CA ILE A 63 12.78 2.82 -8.15
C ILE A 63 11.95 2.28 -6.98
N ILE A 64 12.27 1.07 -6.56
CA ILE A 64 11.81 0.58 -5.26
C ILE A 64 12.65 1.32 -4.22
N SER A 65 12.08 2.35 -3.61
CA SER A 65 12.71 3.04 -2.49
C SER A 65 12.74 2.13 -1.25
N ASN A 66 13.51 1.05 -1.27
CA ASN A 66 13.97 0.44 -0.02
C ASN A 66 15.23 1.19 0.38
N SER A 67 15.09 2.42 0.88
CA SER A 67 16.17 3.02 1.64
C SER A 67 16.40 2.10 2.84
N GLY A 68 17.46 1.29 2.79
CA GLY A 68 17.85 0.33 3.83
C GLY A 68 18.18 0.96 5.19
N ASP A 69 17.94 2.26 5.34
CA ASP A 69 17.92 2.97 6.59
C ASP A 69 16.45 3.08 7.03
N ASN A 70 16.08 2.39 8.11
CA ASN A 70 14.76 2.38 8.77
C ASN A 70 14.25 3.78 9.19
N SER A 71 14.88 4.86 8.72
CA SER A 71 14.64 6.26 9.09
C SER A 71 13.54 6.92 8.27
N GLN A 72 13.09 6.34 7.16
CA GLN A 72 11.93 6.83 6.42
C GLN A 72 10.70 5.93 6.63
N PRO A 73 9.58 6.48 7.14
CA PRO A 73 8.32 5.75 7.17
C PRO A 73 7.93 5.35 5.74
N MET A 74 7.75 4.06 5.48
CA MET A 74 7.18 3.57 4.22
C MET A 74 6.12 2.53 4.51
N ALA A 75 5.20 2.37 3.57
CA ALA A 75 4.18 1.32 3.66
C ALA A 75 4.87 -0.05 3.60
N PRO A 76 4.40 -1.05 4.36
CA PRO A 76 4.97 -2.40 4.36
C PRO A 76 4.83 -3.11 3.01
N VAL A 77 3.91 -2.65 2.15
CA VAL A 77 3.77 -3.10 0.77
C VAL A 77 3.90 -1.89 -0.15
N VAL A 78 4.81 -1.95 -1.11
CA VAL A 78 4.99 -0.95 -2.16
C VAL A 78 4.83 -1.64 -3.50
N ILE A 79 3.87 -1.18 -4.31
CA ILE A 79 3.62 -1.71 -5.65
C ILE A 79 3.96 -0.63 -6.65
N THR A 80 4.86 -0.91 -7.58
CA THR A 80 5.16 -0.05 -8.71
C THR A 80 4.48 -0.60 -9.95
N VAL A 81 3.56 0.19 -10.51
CA VAL A 81 2.85 -0.15 -11.73
C VAL A 81 3.56 0.50 -12.89
N GLY A 82 4.24 -0.30 -13.69
CA GLY A 82 4.94 0.14 -14.88
C GLY A 82 4.01 0.45 -16.05
N GLY A 83 4.63 0.64 -17.20
CA GLY A 83 4.00 0.88 -18.49
C GLY A 83 3.50 -0.41 -19.14
N ILE A 84 2.68 -0.21 -20.18
CA ILE A 84 2.11 -1.28 -20.98
C ILE A 84 2.93 -1.41 -22.25
N ARG A 85 3.51 -2.59 -22.45
CA ARG A 85 4.28 -2.92 -23.66
C ARG A 85 3.48 -3.86 -24.55
N VAL A 86 3.59 -3.68 -25.86
CA VAL A 86 2.99 -4.61 -26.81
C VAL A 86 4.01 -5.69 -27.13
N GLN A 87 3.76 -6.91 -26.68
CA GLN A 87 4.60 -8.06 -26.98
C GLN A 87 3.89 -8.98 -27.98
N SER A 88 4.61 -9.45 -28.99
CA SER A 88 4.10 -10.48 -29.89
C SER A 88 3.98 -11.81 -29.13
N GLY A 89 2.77 -12.35 -29.04
CA GLY A 89 2.50 -13.65 -28.44
C GLY A 89 1.74 -14.56 -29.40
N TYR A 90 1.89 -15.86 -29.23
CA TYR A 90 1.07 -16.83 -29.94
C TYR A 90 -0.26 -17.01 -29.19
N MET A 91 -1.37 -16.80 -29.88
CA MET A 91 -2.69 -17.21 -29.38
C MET A 91 -2.84 -18.73 -29.45
N LYS A 92 -3.87 -19.27 -28.80
CA LYS A 92 -4.19 -20.71 -28.81
C LYS A 92 -4.28 -21.29 -30.23
N ASP A 93 -4.62 -20.46 -31.21
CA ASP A 93 -4.78 -20.84 -32.63
C ASP A 93 -3.49 -20.69 -33.47
N LYS A 94 -2.32 -20.60 -32.82
CA LYS A 94 -0.99 -20.39 -33.44
C LYS A 94 -0.86 -19.13 -34.30
N GLN A 95 -1.85 -18.24 -34.27
CA GLN A 95 -1.74 -16.92 -34.88
C GLN A 95 -0.92 -15.99 -33.99
N MET A 96 0.01 -15.26 -34.61
CA MET A 96 0.81 -14.26 -33.93
C MET A 96 -0.07 -13.03 -33.68
N ALA A 97 -0.30 -12.69 -32.42
CA ALA A 97 -1.10 -11.55 -32.03
C ALA A 97 -0.29 -10.61 -31.14
N ALA A 98 -0.49 -9.31 -31.35
CA ALA A 98 0.01 -8.28 -30.46
C ALA A 98 -0.78 -8.33 -29.14
N ARG A 99 -0.10 -8.57 -28.01
CA ARG A 99 -0.72 -8.60 -26.68
C ARG A 99 -0.13 -7.50 -25.80
N PRO A 100 -0.95 -6.65 -25.18
CA PRO A 100 -0.48 -5.73 -24.17
C PRO A 100 -0.05 -6.51 -22.91
N VAL A 101 1.16 -6.23 -22.43
CA VAL A 101 1.77 -6.77 -21.22
C VAL A 101 2.07 -5.59 -20.30
N LEU A 102 1.43 -5.58 -19.14
CA LEU A 102 1.72 -4.61 -18.08
C LEU A 102 2.87 -5.14 -17.22
N HIS A 103 3.91 -4.33 -17.03
CA HIS A 103 4.96 -4.63 -16.07
C HIS A 103 4.55 -4.12 -14.68
N MET A 104 4.72 -4.95 -13.65
CA MET A 104 4.49 -4.55 -12.26
C MET A 104 5.60 -5.15 -11.41
N SER A 105 6.17 -4.34 -10.54
CA SER A 105 7.09 -4.78 -9.50
C SER A 105 6.52 -4.43 -8.14
N ALA A 106 6.92 -5.17 -7.12
CA ALA A 106 6.47 -4.90 -5.78
C ALA A 106 7.53 -5.29 -4.76
N SER A 107 7.56 -4.53 -3.67
CA SER A 107 8.37 -4.78 -2.50
C SER A 107 7.48 -5.01 -1.29
N VAL A 108 7.80 -6.04 -0.52
CA VAL A 108 7.05 -6.41 0.68
C VAL A 108 8.04 -6.54 1.82
N ASP A 109 7.74 -5.87 2.93
CA ASP A 109 8.50 -6.01 4.16
C ASP A 109 8.26 -7.41 4.77
N LEU A 110 9.32 -8.21 4.82
CA LEU A 110 9.28 -9.58 5.34
C LEU A 110 9.05 -9.65 6.86
N ARG A 111 9.14 -8.52 7.58
CA ARG A 111 8.74 -8.45 8.99
C ARG A 111 7.23 -8.54 9.16
N CYS A 112 6.46 -8.16 8.15
CA CYS A 112 5.00 -8.08 8.19
C CYS A 112 4.31 -9.23 7.46
N ALA A 113 4.95 -9.80 6.43
CA ALA A 113 4.36 -10.87 5.62
C ALA A 113 5.41 -11.87 5.15
N THR A 114 4.98 -13.11 4.93
CA THR A 114 5.84 -14.15 4.38
C THR A 114 5.92 -14.08 2.85
N VAL A 115 6.99 -14.62 2.27
CA VAL A 115 7.14 -14.72 0.80
C VAL A 115 5.99 -15.50 0.16
N TYR A 116 5.45 -16.50 0.87
CA TYR A 116 4.31 -17.28 0.40
C TYR A 116 3.03 -16.44 0.29
N GLU A 117 2.71 -15.66 1.32
CA GLU A 117 1.54 -14.76 1.30
C GLU A 117 1.69 -13.67 0.24
N ALA A 118 2.90 -13.12 0.09
CA ALA A 118 3.20 -12.16 -0.98
C ALA A 118 2.93 -12.80 -2.35
N LYS A 119 3.42 -14.02 -2.60
CA LYS A 119 3.16 -14.73 -3.85
C LYS A 119 1.66 -14.93 -4.09
N GLN A 120 0.92 -15.36 -3.08
CA GLN A 120 -0.53 -15.58 -3.18
C GLN A 120 -1.29 -14.28 -3.49
N LEU A 121 -0.86 -13.15 -2.91
CA LEU A 121 -1.39 -11.83 -3.22
C LEU A 121 -1.19 -11.49 -4.70
N PHE A 122 0.01 -11.67 -5.25
CA PHE A 122 0.31 -11.36 -6.64
C PHE A 122 -0.38 -12.32 -7.63
N GLU A 123 -0.51 -13.60 -7.29
CA GLU A 123 -1.28 -14.56 -8.10
C GLU A 123 -2.76 -14.14 -8.20
N ARG A 124 -3.37 -13.74 -7.07
CA ARG A 124 -4.75 -13.22 -7.06
C ARG A 124 -4.88 -11.91 -7.82
N LEU A 125 -3.94 -10.97 -7.62
CA LEU A 125 -3.92 -9.71 -8.34
C LEU A 125 -3.82 -9.95 -9.86
N GLN A 126 -2.94 -10.86 -10.28
CA GLN A 126 -2.80 -11.23 -11.69
C GLN A 126 -4.07 -11.86 -12.24
N GLN A 127 -4.78 -12.67 -11.47
CA GLN A 127 -6.05 -13.26 -11.86
C GLN A 127 -7.14 -12.20 -12.05
N LEU A 128 -7.26 -11.26 -11.11
CA LEU A 128 -8.21 -10.14 -11.19
C LEU A 128 -7.94 -9.24 -12.40
N MET A 129 -6.66 -9.00 -12.72
CA MET A 129 -6.27 -8.21 -13.90
C MET A 129 -6.55 -8.95 -15.22
N LYS A 130 -6.45 -10.29 -15.24
CA LYS A 130 -6.76 -11.10 -16.43
C LYS A 130 -8.26 -11.21 -16.69
N GLU A 131 -9.06 -11.25 -15.63
CA GLU A 131 -10.50 -11.44 -15.69
C GLU A 131 -11.20 -10.39 -14.81
N PRO A 132 -11.43 -9.17 -15.33
CA PRO A 132 -11.98 -8.08 -14.53
C PRO A 132 -13.41 -8.33 -14.05
N ALA A 133 -14.15 -9.25 -14.69
CA ALA A 133 -15.48 -9.68 -14.25
C ALA A 133 -15.48 -10.30 -12.84
N LEU A 134 -14.32 -10.74 -12.34
CA LEU A 134 -14.19 -11.22 -10.97
C LEU A 134 -14.24 -10.09 -9.93
N LEU A 135 -13.93 -8.84 -10.31
CA LEU A 135 -13.92 -7.69 -9.39
C LEU A 135 -15.32 -7.37 -8.86
N ASP A 136 -16.36 -7.57 -9.67
CA ASP A 136 -17.75 -7.29 -9.29
C ASP A 136 -18.20 -8.13 -8.07
N LYS A 137 -17.61 -9.31 -7.87
CA LYS A 137 -17.86 -10.17 -6.71
C LYS A 137 -17.26 -9.62 -5.41
N TYR A 138 -16.24 -8.77 -5.51
CA TYR A 138 -15.53 -8.20 -4.36
C TYR A 138 -15.94 -6.74 -4.07
N ILE A 139 -16.53 -6.05 -5.05
CA ILE A 139 -17.00 -4.66 -4.93
C ILE A 139 -18.38 -4.57 -4.24
N SER A 140 -19.10 -5.69 -4.09
CA SER A 140 -20.34 -5.68 -3.30
C SER A 140 -20.03 -5.14 -1.90
N PRO A 141 -20.74 -4.09 -1.43
CA PRO A 141 -20.51 -3.53 -0.12
C PRO A 141 -20.63 -4.64 0.93
N PRO A 142 -19.91 -4.57 2.06
CA PRO A 142 -20.10 -5.50 3.16
C PRO A 142 -21.58 -5.40 3.53
N THR A 143 -22.34 -6.40 3.07
CA THR A 143 -23.74 -6.53 3.42
C THR A 143 -23.75 -6.56 4.94
N GLU A 144 -24.54 -5.69 5.55
CA GLU A 144 -24.79 -5.59 6.99
C GLU A 144 -25.38 -6.91 7.53
N ALA A 145 -24.59 -7.97 7.48
CA ALA A 145 -24.94 -9.29 7.92
C ALA A 145 -24.22 -9.50 9.24
N LYS A 146 -25.02 -9.37 10.31
CA LYS A 146 -24.87 -10.11 11.57
C LYS A 146 -24.23 -9.39 12.76
N LEU A 147 -24.61 -8.13 13.03
CA LEU A 147 -24.63 -7.60 14.41
C LEU A 147 -25.94 -6.85 14.79
N ARG A 148 -27.06 -7.24 14.17
CA ARG A 148 -28.41 -6.97 14.69
C ARG A 148 -29.11 -8.30 14.87
N ARG A 149 -29.59 -8.56 16.10
CA ARG A 149 -30.28 -9.75 16.66
C ARG A 149 -29.32 -10.78 17.26
N ALA A 150 -29.43 -11.16 18.52
CA ALA A 150 -30.60 -11.21 19.41
C ALA A 150 -30.15 -11.31 20.90
N PRO A 151 -31.05 -11.53 21.87
CA PRO A 151 -32.30 -10.84 22.21
C PRO A 151 -32.29 -10.38 23.68
N GLY A 152 -33.28 -9.60 24.08
CA GLY A 152 -33.55 -9.37 25.50
C GLY A 152 -33.96 -10.66 26.23
N SER A 153 -33.54 -10.77 27.49
CA SER A 153 -34.26 -11.51 28.52
C SER A 153 -34.32 -10.62 29.77
N SER A 154 -35.50 -10.06 29.97
CA SER A 154 -35.96 -9.41 31.19
C SER A 154 -36.08 -10.39 32.37
N SER A 155 -36.13 -9.81 33.58
CA SER A 155 -36.52 -10.37 34.90
C SER A 155 -35.39 -11.01 35.72
N SER A 156 -35.23 -10.76 37.02
CA SER A 156 -36.19 -10.29 38.03
C SER A 156 -35.50 -9.58 39.20
N SER A 157 -36.09 -8.46 39.62
CA SER A 157 -36.03 -7.89 40.96
C SER A 157 -36.76 -8.79 41.97
N SER A 158 -36.14 -9.04 43.13
CA SER A 158 -36.74 -9.06 44.47
C SER A 158 -35.60 -9.12 45.48
#